data_AF-A0A0F8YH74-F1
#
_entry.id   AF-A0A0F8YH74-F1
#
_cell.length_a   1.000
_cell.length_b   1.000
_cell.length_c   1.000
_cell.angle_alpha   90.00
_cell.angle_beta   90.00
_cell.angle_gamma   90.00
#
_symmetry.space_group_name_H-M   'P 1'
#
loop_
_entity.id
_entity.type
_entity.pdbx_description
1 polymer ?
#
loop_
_entity_poly.entity_id
_entity_poly.type
_entity_poly.pdbx_seq_one_letter_code
_entity_poly.pdbx_strand_id
1 'polypeptide(L)'
;MKIQEITSINVLRVDRGSIKFTDKTHKWCTLPYPNHKKGCPNFNKNPLCPPNAKIMENILEYYRFFYLILAYFDIFKYTTQMMHKHPNWSERKARCVLY
;
A
#
# COMPACT_ATOMS: atom_id res chain seq x y z
N MET A 1 8.33 4.99 -20.23
CA MET A 1 8.84 4.41 -18.97
C MET A 1 8.18 3.07 -18.77
N LYS A 2 8.96 2.00 -18.74
CA LYS A 2 8.45 0.68 -18.39
C LYS A 2 8.54 0.51 -16.86
N ILE A 3 7.53 -0.10 -16.24
CA ILE A 3 7.52 -0.27 -14.77
C ILE A 3 8.78 -1.00 -14.28
N GLN A 4 9.26 -1.97 -15.06
CA GLN A 4 10.47 -2.75 -14.79
C GLN A 4 11.75 -1.90 -14.73
N GLU A 5 11.75 -0.68 -15.27
CA GLU A 5 12.92 0.21 -15.24
C GLU A 5 13.05 0.98 -13.92
N ILE A 6 11.98 1.04 -13.14
CA ILE A 6 11.88 1.79 -11.88
C ILE A 6 11.46 0.90 -10.72
N THR A 7 11.29 -0.40 -10.94
CA THR A 7 10.98 -1.37 -9.90
C THR A 7 11.94 -2.54 -9.90
N SER A 8 12.21 -3.04 -8.70
CA SER A 8 12.80 -4.36 -8.52
C SER A 8 11.92 -5.18 -7.57
N ILE A 9 11.77 -6.47 -7.86
CA ILE A 9 10.94 -7.37 -7.06
C ILE A 9 11.85 -8.40 -6.40
N ASN A 10 11.74 -8.51 -5.08
CA ASN A 10 12.32 -9.59 -4.31
C ASN A 10 11.18 -10.46 -3.76
N VAL A 11 11.38 -11.77 -3.81
CA VAL A 11 10.40 -12.74 -3.31
C VAL A 11 11.03 -13.51 -2.16
N LEU A 12 10.43 -13.42 -0.98
CA LEU A 12 10.87 -14.12 0.20
C LEU A 12 9.83 -15.14 0.59
N ARG A 13 10.24 -16.41 0.76
CA ARG A 13 9.39 -17.38 1.44
C ARG A 13 9.34 -17.01 2.93
N VAL A 14 8.14 -17.03 3.50
CA VAL A 14 7.93 -16.73 4.93
C VAL A 14 7.24 -17.90 5.62
N ASP A 15 7.54 -18.07 6.90
CA ASP A 15 6.93 -19.11 7.72
C ASP A 15 5.51 -18.71 8.11
N ARG A 16 4.60 -19.68 8.14
CA ARG A 16 3.23 -19.46 8.63
C ARG A 16 3.23 -18.79 10.01
N GLY A 17 4.14 -19.21 10.89
CA GLY A 17 4.24 -18.69 12.26
C GLY A 17 4.64 -17.21 12.36
N SER A 18 5.27 -16.63 11.32
CA SER A 18 5.66 -15.22 11.29
C SER A 18 4.54 -14.28 10.86
N ILE A 19 3.45 -14.80 10.29
CA ILE A 19 2.30 -13.99 9.88
C ILE A 19 1.45 -13.72 11.13
N LYS A 20 1.36 -12.45 11.52
CA LYS A 20 0.58 -12.01 12.68
C LYS A 20 -0.53 -11.07 12.24
N PHE A 21 -1.75 -11.42 12.60
CA PHE A 21 -2.91 -10.57 12.47
C PHE A 21 -3.08 -9.74 13.73
N THR A 22 -3.36 -8.44 13.56
CA THR A 22 -3.52 -7.50 14.68
C THR A 22 -4.54 -6.44 14.32
N ASP A 23 -5.27 -5.94 15.32
CA ASP A 23 -6.16 -4.78 15.16
C ASP A 23 -5.42 -3.45 14.95
N LYS A 24 -4.08 -3.46 14.91
CA LYS A 24 -3.30 -2.26 14.65
C LYS A 24 -3.64 -1.65 13.29
N THR A 25 -3.89 -2.49 12.29
CA THR A 25 -4.24 -2.05 10.93
C THR A 25 -5.62 -1.37 10.88
N HIS A 26 -6.56 -1.80 11.74
CA HIS A 26 -7.87 -1.15 11.88
C HIS A 26 -7.77 0.32 12.32
N LYS A 27 -6.72 0.66 13.08
CA LYS A 27 -6.44 2.03 13.53
C LYS A 27 -5.83 2.91 12.45
N TRP A 28 -5.35 2.36 11.34
CA TRP A 28 -4.73 3.18 10.28
C TRP A 28 -5.75 4.04 9.55
N CYS A 29 -6.99 3.58 9.44
CA CYS A 29 -8.09 4.36 8.87
C CYS A 29 -8.45 5.59 9.73
N THR A 30 -8.02 5.67 10.99
CA THR A 30 -8.26 6.85 11.84
C THR A 30 -7.10 7.85 11.80
N LEU A 31 -6.00 7.55 11.11
CA LEU A 31 -4.84 8.44 11.01
C LEU A 31 -5.13 9.60 10.04
N PRO A 32 -4.74 10.84 10.37
CA PRO A 32 -4.93 11.97 9.48
C PRO A 32 -4.04 11.87 8.23
N TYR A 33 -4.56 12.31 7.09
CA TYR A 33 -3.81 12.47 5.84
C TYR A 33 -4.32 13.71 5.06
N PRO A 34 -3.64 14.18 4.00
CA PRO A 34 -4.02 15.41 3.31
C PRO A 34 -5.52 15.45 2.95
N ASN A 35 -6.19 16.56 3.29
CA ASN A 35 -7.64 16.79 3.16
C ASN A 35 -8.56 15.93 4.06
N HIS A 36 -7.99 15.10 4.93
CA HIS A 36 -8.72 14.17 5.80
C HIS A 36 -8.15 14.20 7.23
N LYS A 37 -8.34 15.32 7.93
CA LYS A 37 -7.80 15.54 9.29
C LYS A 37 -8.32 14.57 10.35
N LYS A 38 -9.46 13.92 10.12
CA LYS A 38 -10.07 12.93 11.02
C LYS A 38 -9.88 11.49 10.54
N GLY A 39 -9.01 11.26 9.56
CA GLY A 39 -8.82 9.97 8.91
C GLY A 39 -9.82 9.68 7.80
N CYS A 40 -9.88 8.41 7.41
CA CYS A 40 -10.63 7.91 6.27
C CYS A 40 -12.12 8.24 6.40
N PRO A 41 -12.73 8.89 5.38
CA PRO A 41 -14.15 9.24 5.43
C PRO A 41 -15.07 8.02 5.43
N ASN A 42 -14.56 6.82 5.14
CA ASN A 42 -15.33 5.56 5.12
C ASN A 42 -15.17 4.73 6.40
N PHE A 43 -14.34 5.16 7.36
CA PHE A 43 -14.20 4.47 8.63
C PHE A 43 -15.57 4.27 9.29
N ASN A 44 -15.86 3.05 9.73
CA ASN A 44 -17.12 2.64 10.34
C ASN A 44 -18.41 2.91 9.51
N LYS A 45 -18.30 3.06 8.17
CA LYS A 45 -19.48 3.32 7.31
C LYS A 45 -20.06 2.10 6.60
N ASN A 46 -19.28 1.04 6.44
CA ASN A 46 -19.75 -0.19 5.80
C ASN A 46 -19.08 -1.44 6.40
N PRO A 47 -19.62 -2.64 6.12
CA PRO A 47 -19.11 -3.90 6.69
C PRO A 47 -17.68 -4.27 6.25
N LEU A 48 -17.17 -3.67 5.18
CA LEU A 48 -15.81 -3.87 4.66
C LEU A 48 -14.82 -2.84 5.23
N CYS A 49 -15.28 -1.88 6.04
CA CYS A 49 -14.44 -0.88 6.67
C CYS A 49 -14.16 -1.25 8.13
N PRO A 50 -12.97 -0.94 8.67
CA PRO A 50 -12.70 -1.05 10.10
C PRO A 50 -13.70 -0.21 10.92
N PRO A 51 -14.06 -0.65 12.14
CA PRO A 51 -13.65 -1.91 12.79
C PRO A 51 -14.49 -3.12 12.37
N ASN A 52 -15.51 -2.93 11.53
CA ASN A 52 -16.47 -3.98 11.18
C ASN A 52 -15.89 -5.02 10.21
N ALA A 53 -14.85 -4.63 9.46
CA ALA A 53 -14.12 -5.52 8.56
C ALA A 53 -13.53 -6.70 9.34
N LYS A 54 -13.90 -7.92 8.96
CA LYS A 54 -13.35 -9.14 9.56
C LYS A 54 -11.93 -9.38 9.06
N ILE A 55 -11.04 -9.72 9.97
CA ILE A 55 -9.72 -10.23 9.63
C ILE A 55 -9.86 -11.69 9.18
N MET A 56 -9.32 -12.03 8.01
CA MET A 56 -9.37 -13.39 7.45
C MET A 56 -8.21 -14.26 7.97
N GLU A 57 -8.14 -14.48 9.28
CA GLU A 57 -7.03 -15.23 9.90
C GLU A 57 -6.98 -16.70 9.45
N ASN A 58 -8.17 -17.28 9.20
CA ASN A 58 -8.35 -18.65 8.72
C ASN A 58 -7.74 -18.88 7.33
N ILE A 59 -7.38 -17.83 6.59
CA ILE A 59 -6.71 -17.97 5.29
C ILE A 59 -5.44 -18.82 5.40
N LEU A 60 -4.76 -18.79 6.55
CA LEU A 60 -3.51 -19.53 6.77
C LEU A 60 -3.69 -21.05 6.80
N GLU A 61 -4.92 -21.55 6.93
CA GLU A 61 -5.22 -22.99 6.96
C GLU A 61 -5.30 -23.59 5.55
N TYR A 62 -5.63 -22.78 4.55
CA TYR A 62 -5.85 -23.24 3.17
C TYR A 62 -4.56 -23.30 2.34
N TYR A 63 -3.46 -22.71 2.83
CA TYR A 63 -2.22 -22.60 2.07
C TYR A 63 -1.03 -23.22 2.80
N ARG A 64 -0.22 -23.96 2.04
CA ARG A 64 1.01 -24.59 2.53
C ARG A 64 2.22 -23.66 2.48
N PHE A 65 2.26 -22.75 1.51
CA PHE A 65 3.40 -21.87 1.27
C PHE A 65 2.97 -20.41 1.27
N PHE A 66 3.77 -19.56 1.91
CA PHE A 66 3.55 -18.13 1.97
C PHE A 66 4.78 -17.41 1.43
N TYR A 67 4.54 -16.40 0.60
CA TYR A 67 5.59 -15.60 -0.02
C TYR A 67 5.29 -14.12 0.22
N LEU A 68 6.29 -13.40 0.71
CA LEU A 68 6.30 -11.95 0.78
C LEU A 68 6.92 -11.40 -0.51
N ILE A 69 6.12 -10.64 -1.26
CA ILE A 69 6.57 -9.92 -2.45
C ILE A 69 7.00 -8.53 -2.02
N LEU A 70 8.31 -8.25 -2.10
CA LEU A 70 8.90 -6.95 -1.83
C LEU A 70 9.12 -6.23 -3.15
N ALA A 71 8.31 -5.19 -3.41
CA ALA A 71 8.49 -4.31 -4.55
C ALA A 71 9.21 -3.03 -4.11
N TYR A 72 10.43 -2.84 -4.62
CA TYR A 72 11.17 -1.59 -4.46
C TYR A 72 10.83 -0.70 -5.63
N PHE A 73 10.45 0.54 -5.35
CA PHE A 73 10.06 1.53 -6.35
C PHE A 73 10.95 2.76 -6.24
N ASP A 74 11.64 3.08 -7.33
CA ASP A 74 12.47 4.28 -7.42
C ASP A 74 11.60 5.52 -7.68
N ILE A 75 11.08 6.09 -6.58
CA ILE A 75 10.25 7.28 -6.62
C ILE A 75 10.97 8.50 -7.20
N PHE A 76 12.30 8.58 -7.05
CA PHE A 76 13.06 9.71 -7.57
C PHE A 76 13.13 9.62 -9.08
N LYS A 77 13.56 8.47 -9.61
CA LYS A 77 13.60 8.22 -11.06
C LYS A 77 12.21 8.39 -11.69
N TYR A 78 11.15 7.89 -11.04
CA TYR A 78 9.78 8.13 -11.46
C TYR A 78 9.45 9.61 -11.55
N THR A 79 9.69 10.36 -10.47
CA THR A 79 9.34 11.79 -10.36
C THR A 79 10.10 12.62 -11.38
N THR A 80 11.40 12.38 -11.56
CA THR A 80 12.24 13.05 -12.57
C THR A 80 11.65 12.84 -13.97
N GLN A 81 11.29 11.61 -14.31
CA GLN A 81 10.67 11.32 -15.61
C GLN A 81 9.29 11.99 -15.78
N MET A 82 8.48 12.03 -14.72
CA MET A 82 7.20 12.73 -14.75
C MET A 82 7.35 14.23 -14.91
N MET A 83 8.33 14.85 -14.26
CA MET A 83 8.63 16.27 -14.46
C MET A 83 9.14 16.57 -15.87
N HIS A 84 9.96 15.69 -16.47
CA HIS A 84 10.38 15.85 -17.86
C HIS A 84 9.20 15.72 -18.84
N LYS A 85 8.31 14.74 -18.61
CA LYS A 85 7.12 14.52 -19.45
C LYS A 85 6.07 15.62 -19.28
N HIS A 86 5.99 16.19 -18.07
CA HIS A 86 5.01 17.21 -17.69
C HIS A 86 5.70 18.39 -17.01
N PRO A 87 6.39 19.27 -17.76
CA PRO A 87 7.19 20.38 -17.19
C PRO A 87 6.39 21.35 -16.29
N ASN A 88 5.08 21.44 -16.52
CA ASN A 88 4.18 22.33 -15.77
C ASN A 88 3.57 21.66 -14.52
N TRP A 89 3.89 20.40 -14.23
CA TRP A 89 3.43 19.74 -13.01
C TRP A 89 4.23 20.23 -11.80
N SER A 90 3.53 20.42 -10.68
CA SER A 90 4.21 20.58 -9.40
C SER A 90 4.85 19.26 -8.97
N GLU A 91 5.89 19.34 -8.13
CA GLU A 91 6.55 18.15 -7.57
C GLU A 91 5.54 17.21 -6.90
N ARG A 92 4.54 17.76 -6.19
CA ARG A 92 3.45 16.97 -5.58
C ARG A 92 2.68 16.15 -6.61
N LYS A 93 2.39 16.72 -7.79
CA LYS A 93 1.72 15.98 -8.87
C LYS A 93 2.66 14.94 -9.48
N ALA A 94 3.92 15.30 -9.72
CA ALA A 94 4.91 14.39 -10.28
C ALA A 94 5.26 13.19 -9.36
N ARG A 95 5.15 13.34 -8.03
CA ARG A 95 5.31 12.25 -7.05
C ARG A 95 4.06 11.38 -6.88
N CYS A 96 2.93 11.78 -7.44
CA CYS A 96 1.70 11.04 -7.33
C CYS A 96 1.71 9.88 -8.34
N VAL A 97 1.73 8.65 -7.83
CA VAL A 97 1.77 7.41 -8.63
C VAL A 97 0.41 6.95 -9.15
N LEU A 98 -0.60 7.83 -9.09
CA LEU A 98 -1.96 7.57 -9.57
C LEU A 98 -2.24 8.15 -10.97
N TYR A 99 -1.29 8.89 -11.56
CA TYR A 99 -1.44 9.62 -12.82
C TYR A 99 -0.51 9.12 -13.92
#